data_AF-A0A9E8YEL6-F1
#
_entry.id   AF-A0A9E8YEL6-F1
#
_cell.length_a   1.000
_cell.length_b   1.000
_cell.length_c   1.000
_cell.angle_alpha   90.00
_cell.angle_beta   90.00
_cell.angle_gamma   90.00
#
_symmetry.space_group_name_H-M   'P 1'
#
loop_
_entity.id
_entity.type
_entity.pdbx_description
1 polymer ?
#
loop_
_entity_poly.entity_id
_entity_poly.type
_entity_poly.pdbx_seq_one_letter_code
_entity_poly.pdbx_strand_id
1 'polypeptide(L)'
;MINIGFGPNIFLGFILGIGVLLLYFLRIIKPEIARDEDIFFATINLLYSCILIVHGWRLDPILLFSQVLIITSLIVAGWENIRLRGLLSKIAKFKYKQQDKEL
;
A
#
# COMPACT_ATOMS: atom_id res chain seq x y z
N MET A 1 11.71 23.44 -16.28
CA MET A 1 11.13 22.76 -17.46
C MET A 1 10.63 21.40 -17.00
N ILE A 2 9.37 21.08 -17.25
CA ILE A 2 8.81 19.74 -16.98
C ILE A 2 8.97 18.96 -18.28
N ASN A 3 9.68 17.83 -18.21
CA ASN A 3 9.81 16.90 -19.35
C ASN A 3 9.03 15.64 -19.02
N ILE A 4 7.85 15.49 -19.63
CA ILE A 4 7.03 14.27 -19.52
C ILE A 4 7.60 13.28 -20.56
N GLY A 5 8.78 12.74 -20.26
CA GLY A 5 9.35 11.63 -21.00
C GLY A 5 8.72 10.32 -20.53
N PHE A 6 8.35 9.44 -21.46
CA PHE A 6 7.84 8.10 -21.15
C PHE A 6 8.96 7.22 -20.56
N GLY A 7 9.19 7.36 -19.25
CA GLY A 7 10.26 6.66 -18.53
C GLY A 7 9.73 5.57 -17.59
N PRO A 8 10.59 4.64 -17.13
CA PRO A 8 10.19 3.58 -16.18
C PRO A 8 9.63 4.12 -14.86
N ASN A 9 9.98 5.36 -14.49
CA ASN A 9 9.41 6.06 -13.34
C ASN A 9 7.88 6.20 -13.44
N ILE A 10 7.32 6.53 -14.61
CA ILE A 10 5.87 6.68 -14.77
C ILE A 10 5.16 5.35 -14.46
N PHE A 11 5.70 4.24 -14.98
CA PHE A 11 5.14 2.91 -14.75
C PHE A 11 5.17 2.54 -13.26
N LEU A 12 6.30 2.79 -12.60
CA LEU A 12 6.47 2.55 -11.16
C LEU A 12 5.51 3.42 -10.32
N GLY A 13 5.31 4.68 -10.73
CA GLY A 13 4.36 5.60 -10.11
C GLY A 13 2.93 5.09 -10.21
N PHE A 14 2.52 4.62 -11.40
CA PHE A 14 1.19 4.01 -11.59
C PHE A 14 1.01 2.74 -10.77
N ILE A 15 2.00 1.85 -10.72
CA ILE A 15 1.94 0.64 -9.87
C ILE A 15 1.65 1.02 -8.42
N LEU A 16 2.41 1.99 -7.88
CA LEU A 16 2.21 2.44 -6.51
C LEU A 16 0.85 3.12 -6.34
N GLY A 17 0.44 3.97 -7.26
CA GLY A 17 -0.85 4.67 -7.23
C GLY A 17 -2.03 3.70 -7.22
N ILE A 18 -1.99 2.65 -8.05
CA ILE A 18 -2.99 1.58 -8.07
C ILE A 18 -2.95 0.79 -6.75
N GLY A 19 -1.76 0.44 -6.24
CA GLY A 19 -1.60 -0.25 -4.95
C GLY A 19 -2.23 0.51 -3.78
N VAL A 20 -2.06 1.83 -3.77
CA VAL A 20 -2.69 2.73 -2.78
C VAL A 20 -4.20 2.78 -2.94
N LEU A 21 -4.70 2.83 -4.18
CA LEU A 21 -6.13 2.77 -4.44
C LEU A 21 -6.74 1.47 -3.91
N LEU A 22 -6.05 0.34 -4.11
CA LEU A 22 -6.46 -0.96 -3.58
C LEU A 22 -6.49 -0.99 -2.05
N LEU A 23 -5.51 -0.37 -1.39
CA LEU A 23 -5.52 -0.19 0.07
C LEU A 23 -6.74 0.61 0.53
N TYR A 24 -7.13 1.65 -0.21
CA TYR A 24 -8.33 2.40 0.09
C TYR A 24 -9.61 1.56 -0.12
N PHE A 25 -9.68 0.80 -1.21
CA PHE A 25 -10.81 -0.11 -1.48
C PHE A 25 -10.95 -1.22 -0.43
N LEU A 26 -9.85 -1.69 0.17
CA LEU A 26 -9.89 -2.67 1.26
C LEU A 26 -10.79 -2.19 2.41
N ARG A 27 -10.83 -0.88 2.68
CA ARG A 27 -11.68 -0.28 3.71
C ARG A 27 -13.17 -0.48 3.43
N ILE A 28 -13.56 -0.43 2.15
CA ILE A 28 -14.96 -0.59 1.73
C ILE A 28 -15.35 -2.07 1.81
N ILE A 29 -14.47 -2.97 1.36
CA ILE A 29 -14.79 -4.41 1.25
C ILE A 29 -14.66 -5.12 2.60
N LYS A 30 -13.65 -4.79 3.40
CA LYS A 30 -13.35 -5.42 4.70
C LYS A 30 -13.01 -4.39 5.78
N PRO A 31 -14.01 -3.63 6.27
CA PRO A 31 -13.80 -2.65 7.33
C PRO A 31 -13.23 -3.26 8.61
N GLU A 32 -13.43 -4.56 8.85
CA GLU A 32 -12.90 -5.28 10.01
C GLU A 32 -11.36 -5.40 10.06
N ILE A 33 -10.68 -5.19 8.93
CA ILE A 33 -9.22 -5.31 8.79
C ILE A 33 -8.57 -3.93 8.63
N ALA A 34 -9.34 -2.97 8.12
CA ALA A 34 -8.86 -1.62 7.85
C ALA A 34 -8.59 -0.88 9.16
N ARG A 35 -7.45 -0.17 9.20
CA ARG A 35 -7.09 0.75 10.28
C ARG A 35 -7.12 2.19 9.79
N ASP A 36 -7.32 3.13 10.71
CA ASP A 36 -7.23 4.56 10.40
C ASP A 36 -5.82 4.97 9.92
N GLU A 37 -4.79 4.27 10.43
CA GLU A 37 -3.39 4.39 9.97
C GLU A 37 -3.25 4.17 8.46
N ASP A 38 -4.05 3.27 7.86
CA ASP A 38 -3.93 2.91 6.44
C ASP A 38 -4.27 4.10 5.53
N ILE A 39 -5.14 5.01 5.98
CA ILE A 39 -5.53 6.23 5.25
C ILE A 39 -4.36 7.22 5.20
N PHE A 40 -3.65 7.36 6.32
CA PHE A 40 -2.48 8.21 6.39
C PHE A 40 -1.39 7.72 5.43
N PHE A 41 -1.08 6.42 5.48
CA PHE A 41 -0.12 5.82 4.56
C PHE A 41 -0.59 5.86 3.10
N ALA A 42 -1.89 5.66 2.83
CA ALA A 42 -2.43 5.80 1.49
C ALA A 42 -2.22 7.23 0.95
N THR A 43 -2.51 8.25 1.74
CA THR A 43 -2.36 9.65 1.33
C THR A 43 -0.90 10.01 1.02
N ILE A 44 0.04 9.59 1.89
CA ILE A 44 1.48 9.83 1.68
C ILE A 44 1.97 9.10 0.41
N ASN A 45 1.61 7.84 0.24
CA ASN A 45 2.05 7.05 -0.91
C ASN A 45 1.42 7.55 -2.22
N LEU A 46 0.20 8.07 -2.18
CA LEU A 46 -0.43 8.72 -3.33
C LEU A 46 0.34 9.99 -3.74
N LEU A 47 0.68 10.84 -2.76
CA LEU A 47 1.50 12.03 -3.01
C LEU A 47 2.87 11.65 -3.59
N TYR A 48 3.51 10.65 -3.02
CA TYR A 48 4.80 10.17 -3.50
C TYR A 48 4.73 9.57 -4.91
N SER A 49 3.66 8.84 -5.26
CA SER A 49 3.39 8.37 -6.63
C SER A 49 3.31 9.54 -7.63
N CYS A 50 2.57 10.61 -7.28
CA CYS A 50 2.49 11.82 -8.11
C CYS A 50 3.87 12.48 -8.33
N ILE A 51 4.68 12.58 -7.27
CA ILE A 51 6.05 13.11 -7.35
C ILE A 51 6.90 12.27 -8.29
N LEU A 52 6.81 10.94 -8.16
CA LEU A 52 7.58 10.01 -8.97
C LEU A 52 7.18 10.06 -10.46
N ILE A 53 5.91 10.34 -10.78
CA ILE A 53 5.45 10.55 -12.16
C ILE A 53 5.96 11.88 -12.74
N VAL A 54 5.85 12.98 -11.99
CA VAL A 54 6.17 14.33 -12.49
C VAL A 54 7.68 14.61 -12.52
N HIS A 55 8.40 14.17 -11.48
CA HIS A 55 9.83 14.44 -11.30
C HIS A 55 10.71 13.21 -11.49
N GLY A 56 10.12 12.07 -11.84
CA GLY A 56 10.82 10.80 -12.05
C GLY A 56 11.93 10.83 -13.09
N TRP A 57 11.75 11.66 -14.12
CA TRP A 57 12.70 11.81 -15.23
C TRP A 57 14.05 12.43 -14.82
N ARG A 58 14.12 13.06 -13.63
CA ARG A 58 15.34 13.65 -13.08
C ARG A 58 16.16 12.66 -12.25
N LEU A 59 15.62 11.47 -11.95
CA LEU A 59 16.36 10.47 -11.19
C LEU A 59 17.44 9.81 -12.05
N ASP A 60 18.65 9.75 -11.51
CA ASP A 60 19.72 8.91 -12.06
C ASP A 60 19.29 7.43 -12.05
N PRO A 61 19.81 6.59 -12.96
CA PRO A 61 19.41 5.18 -13.05
C PRO A 61 19.54 4.40 -11.73
N ILE A 62 20.58 4.67 -10.94
CA ILE A 62 20.78 4.02 -9.64
C ILE A 62 19.77 4.48 -8.59
N LEU A 63 19.38 5.75 -8.62
CA LEU A 63 18.37 6.30 -7.72
C LEU A 63 16.99 5.76 -8.08
N LEU A 64 16.69 5.63 -9.38
CA LEU A 64 15.46 5.01 -9.86
C LEU A 64 15.38 3.55 -9.42
N PHE A 65 16.48 2.80 -9.54
CA PHE A 65 16.55 1.41 -9.06
C PHE A 65 16.30 1.30 -7.55
N SER A 66 16.86 2.23 -6.75
CA SER A 66 16.56 2.31 -5.32
C SER A 66 15.05 2.49 -5.05
N GLN A 67 14.37 3.36 -5.81
CA GLN A 67 12.91 3.52 -5.68
C GLN A 67 12.16 2.22 -6.00
N VAL A 68 12.59 1.47 -7.03
CA VAL A 68 12.00 0.17 -7.37
C VAL A 68 12.13 -0.82 -6.21
N LEU A 69 13.30 -0.91 -5.58
CA LEU A 69 13.52 -1.80 -4.45
C LEU A 69 12.66 -1.42 -3.23
N ILE A 70 12.60 -0.13 -2.91
CA ILE A 70 11.82 0.40 -1.78
C ILE A 70 10.33 0.15 -2.00
N ILE A 71 9.80 0.49 -3.18
CA ILE A 71 8.38 0.30 -3.50
C ILE A 71 8.01 -1.18 -3.51
N THR A 72 8.87 -2.04 -4.04
CA THR A 72 8.64 -3.50 -4.04
C THR A 72 8.58 -4.03 -2.61
N SER A 73 9.55 -3.64 -1.77
CA SER A 73 9.57 -4.02 -0.35
C SER A 73 8.31 -3.54 0.39
N LEU A 74 7.88 -2.30 0.12
CA LEU A 74 6.67 -1.72 0.70
C LEU A 74 5.41 -2.48 0.32
N ILE A 75 5.26 -2.85 -0.96
CA ILE A 75 4.09 -3.60 -1.45
C ILE A 75 4.02 -4.98 -0.79
N VAL A 76 5.14 -5.70 -0.74
CA VAL A 76 5.22 -7.04 -0.11
C VAL A 76 4.91 -6.94 1.38
N ALA A 77 5.56 -6.03 2.10
CA ALA A 77 5.34 -5.84 3.54
C ALA A 77 3.90 -5.38 3.83
N GLY A 78 3.33 -4.50 3.00
CA GLY A 78 1.94 -4.06 3.11
C GLY A 78 0.96 -5.21 2.93
N TRP A 79 1.18 -6.06 1.94
CA TRP A 79 0.37 -7.26 1.69
C TRP A 79 0.42 -8.24 2.88
N GLU A 80 1.61 -8.52 3.41
CA GLU A 80 1.76 -9.40 4.57
C GLU A 80 1.08 -8.84 5.82
N ASN A 81 1.18 -7.52 6.06
CA ASN A 81 0.49 -6.86 7.16
C ASN A 81 -1.03 -7.02 7.07
N ILE A 82 -1.62 -6.82 5.88
CA ILE A 82 -3.07 -7.02 5.67
C ILE A 82 -3.45 -8.48 5.92
N ARG A 83 -2.65 -9.43 5.42
CA ARG A 83 -2.89 -10.87 5.63
C ARG A 83 -2.88 -11.22 7.12
N LEU A 84 -1.88 -10.73 7.86
CA LEU A 84 -1.74 -10.96 9.30
C LEU A 84 -2.92 -10.38 10.09
N ARG A 85 -3.35 -9.15 9.77
CA ARG A 85 -4.54 -8.53 10.37
C ARG A 85 -5.80 -9.34 10.10
N GLY A 86 -5.96 -9.86 8.88
CA GLY A 86 -7.07 -10.76 8.53
C GLY A 86 -7.08 -12.07 9.31
N LEU A 87 -5.92 -12.65 9.60
CA LEU A 87 -5.79 -13.84 10.45
C LEU A 87 -6.13 -13.52 11.90
N LEU A 88 -5.63 -12.39 12.42
CA LEU A 88 -5.88 -11.97 13.81
C LEU A 88 -7.38 -11.72 14.06
N SER A 89 -8.08 -11.06 13.13
CA SER A 89 -9.52 -10.83 13.23
C SER A 89 -10.32 -12.16 13.27
N LYS A 90 -9.93 -13.17 12.49
CA LYS A 90 -10.54 -14.51 12.53
C LYS A 90 -10.32 -15.20 13.88
N ILE A 91 -9.11 -15.15 14.42
CA ILE A 91 -8.77 -15.75 15.72
C ILE A 91 -9.57 -15.08 16.84
N ALA A 92 -9.66 -13.75 16.83
CA ALA A 92 -10.44 -12.99 17.81
C ALA A 92 -11.93 -13.38 17.79
N LYS A 93 -12.53 -13.50 16.59
CA LYS A 93 -13.91 -13.98 16.42
C LYS A 93 -14.12 -15.40 16.96
N PHE A 94 -13.16 -16.30 16.73
CA PHE A 94 -13.26 -17.68 17.22
C PHE A 94 -13.18 -17.74 18.74
N LYS A 95 -12.27 -16.98 19.36
CA LYS A 95 -12.13 -16.91 20.83
C LYS A 95 -13.42 -16.42 21.50
N TYR A 96 -14.03 -15.37 20.96
CA TYR A 96 -15.29 -14.84 21.50
C TYR A 96 -16.44 -15.86 21.41
N LYS A 97 -16.53 -16.59 20.29
CA LYS A 97 -17.56 -17.62 20.08
C LYS A 97 -17.41 -18.84 21.02
N GLN A 98 -16.20 -19.14 21.48
CA GLN A 98 -16.00 -20.19 22.48
C GLN A 98 -16.40 -19.71 23.88
N GLN A 99 -16.06 -18.47 24.24
CA GLN A 99 -16.41 -17.89 25.54
C GLN A 99 -17.94 -17.78 25.74
N ASP A 100 -18.68 -17.50 24.67
CA ASP A 100 -20.16 -17.43 24.69
C ASP A 100 -20.84 -18.81 24.81
N LYS A 101 -20.13 -19.90 24.45
CA LYS A 101 -20.64 -21.28 24.59
C LYS A 101 -20.43 -21.88 25.99
N GLU A 102 -19.57 -21.27 26.80
CA GLU A 102 -19.25 -21.73 28.16
C GLU A 102 -20.08 -21.01 29.24
N LEU A 103 -20.94 -20.07 28.85
CA LEU A 103 -21.90 -19.32 29.67
C LEU A 103 -23.33 -19.84 29.46
#